data_AF-A0A292S3I8-F1
#
_entry.id   AF-A0A292S3I8-F1
#
_cell.length_a   1.000
_cell.length_b   1.000
_cell.length_c   1.000
_cell.angle_alpha   90.00
_cell.angle_beta   90.00
_cell.angle_gamma   90.00
#
_symmetry.space_group_name_H-M   'P 1'
#
loop_
_entity.id
_entity.type
_entity.pdbx_description
1 polymer ?
#
loop_
_entity_poly.entity_id
_entity_poly.type
_entity_poly.pdbx_seq_one_letter_code
_entity_poly.pdbx_strand_id
1 'polypeptide(L)'
;MPSYYHRTHKNYNPDTIERGQLNSYDCPLGLFAISNTEHEIAWVYSADVTNESLIGYHQVVYALSRLICIYSNVKMKEWLDKDKTFNSLLQKDNLGRKYLTYKDYKNWVIKNKRIKLTDRHRRELSLWILGL
;
A
#
# COMPACT_ATOMS: atom_id res chain seq x y z
N MET A 1 20.88 -12.51 18.75
CA MET A 1 20.33 -11.95 17.49
C MET A 1 19.10 -11.14 17.85
N PRO A 2 18.96 -9.88 17.41
CA PRO A 2 17.73 -9.13 17.66
C PRO A 2 16.58 -9.82 16.92
N SER A 3 15.54 -10.20 17.66
CA SER A 3 14.35 -10.81 17.09
C SER A 3 13.58 -9.74 16.29
N TYR A 4 13.59 -9.86 14.96
CA TYR A 4 12.81 -9.01 14.06
C TYR A 4 11.33 -9.32 14.24
N TYR A 5 10.62 -8.54 15.05
CA TYR A 5 9.17 -8.63 15.11
C TYR A 5 8.54 -7.62 14.15
N HIS A 6 7.73 -8.11 13.24
CA HIS A 6 6.99 -7.25 12.31
C HIS A 6 6.06 -6.31 13.09
N ARG A 7 6.17 -5.01 12.82
CA ARG A 7 5.23 -4.02 13.31
C ARG A 7 3.84 -4.32 12.73
N THR A 8 2.88 -4.56 13.61
CA THR A 8 1.47 -4.81 13.29
C THR A 8 0.59 -3.96 14.20
N HIS A 9 -0.68 -3.77 13.86
CA HIS A 9 -1.64 -3.03 14.70
C HIS A 9 -1.73 -3.52 16.16
N LYS A 10 -1.35 -4.78 16.46
CA LYS A 10 -1.34 -5.32 17.83
C LYS A 10 -0.18 -4.80 18.69
N ASN A 11 0.92 -4.41 18.05
CA ASN A 11 2.16 -4.00 18.71
C ASN A 11 2.53 -2.55 18.36
N TYR A 12 1.60 -1.79 17.75
CA TYR A 12 1.76 -0.38 17.45
C TYR A 12 1.09 0.42 18.56
N ASN A 13 1.90 0.99 19.45
CA ASN A 13 1.45 2.00 20.40
C ASN A 13 2.00 3.38 19.94
N PRO A 14 1.12 4.32 19.53
CA PRO A 14 1.53 5.65 19.08
C PRO A 14 2.13 6.51 20.20
N ASP A 15 1.85 6.18 21.47
CA ASP A 15 2.23 6.95 22.65
C ASP A 15 3.54 6.48 23.30
N THR A 16 4.15 5.39 22.83
CA THR A 16 5.43 4.88 23.34
C THR A 16 6.55 5.00 22.31
N ILE A 17 7.75 5.37 22.79
CA ILE A 17 8.99 5.50 21.99
C ILE A 17 9.43 4.15 21.38
N GLU A 18 8.98 3.01 21.94
CA GLU A 18 9.26 1.66 21.43
C GLU A 18 8.46 1.35 20.16
N ARG A 19 8.82 2.06 19.09
CA ARG A 19 8.51 1.70 17.72
C ARG A 19 9.32 0.45 17.41
N GLY A 20 8.74 -0.75 17.56
CA GLY A 20 9.43 -2.01 17.26
C GLY A 20 10.31 -1.93 16.00
N GLN A 21 11.48 -2.58 16.02
CA GLN A 21 12.51 -2.39 15.00
C GLN A 21 11.98 -2.74 13.59
N LEU A 22 12.08 -1.77 12.69
CA LEU A 22 11.77 -1.96 11.27
C LEU A 22 12.97 -2.58 10.58
N ASN A 23 12.74 -3.65 9.80
CA ASN A 23 13.75 -4.08 8.84
C ASN A 23 13.79 -3.06 7.71
N SER A 24 14.87 -2.29 7.62
CA SER A 24 15.05 -1.23 6.61
C SER A 24 14.95 -1.77 5.18
N TYR A 25 15.36 -3.02 4.95
CA TYR A 25 15.28 -3.67 3.63
C TYR A 25 13.86 -4.16 3.27
N ASP A 26 13.01 -4.40 4.26
CA ASP A 26 11.63 -4.89 4.08
C ASP A 26 10.58 -3.83 4.48
N CYS A 27 10.96 -2.55 4.53
CA CYS A 27 10.06 -1.48 4.94
C CYS A 27 9.30 -0.90 3.74
N PRO A 28 7.95 -0.94 3.71
CA PRO A 28 7.16 -0.29 2.66
C PRO A 28 7.39 1.21 2.54
N LEU A 29 7.82 1.89 3.60
CA LEU A 29 8.12 3.33 3.53
C LEU A 29 9.29 3.65 2.59
N GLY A 30 10.21 2.70 2.39
CA GLY A 30 11.30 2.83 1.44
C GLY A 30 10.85 2.80 -0.02
N LEU A 31 9.63 2.33 -0.31
CA LEU A 31 9.08 2.30 -1.67
C LEU A 31 8.83 3.71 -2.24
N PHE A 32 8.76 4.74 -1.39
CA PHE A 32 8.69 6.11 -1.90
C PHE A 32 9.93 6.48 -2.73
N ALA A 33 11.11 5.96 -2.37
CA ALA A 33 12.34 6.30 -3.08
C ALA A 33 12.37 5.77 -4.53
N ILE A 34 11.59 4.74 -4.87
CA ILE A 34 11.53 4.19 -6.22
C ILE A 34 10.51 4.91 -7.12
N SER A 35 9.72 5.84 -6.59
CA SER A 35 8.70 6.59 -7.37
C SER A 35 9.29 7.40 -8.52
N ASN A 36 10.59 7.74 -8.41
CA ASN A 36 11.32 8.56 -9.39
C ASN A 36 12.20 7.70 -10.32
N THR A 37 11.98 6.38 -10.36
CA THR A 37 12.75 5.46 -11.21
C THR A 37 11.92 4.96 -12.38
N GLU A 38 12.58 4.51 -13.44
CA GLU A 38 11.93 3.88 -14.60
C GLU A 38 11.23 2.56 -14.27
N HIS A 39 11.49 1.99 -13.09
CA HIS A 39 10.91 0.74 -12.62
C HIS A 39 9.51 0.89 -12.00
N GLU A 40 8.97 2.11 -11.94
CA GLU A 40 7.68 2.39 -11.33
C GLU A 40 6.80 3.32 -12.18
N ILE A 41 5.48 3.25 -11.97
CA ILE A 41 4.56 4.26 -12.49
C ILE A 41 4.70 5.51 -11.64
N ALA A 42 4.74 6.69 -12.26
CA ALA A 42 4.83 7.94 -11.52
C ALA A 42 3.74 8.02 -10.43
N TRP A 43 4.16 8.28 -9.20
CA TRP A 43 3.22 8.30 -8.08
C TRP A 43 2.31 9.52 -8.17
N VAL A 44 1.00 9.26 -8.23
CA VAL A 44 -0.03 10.30 -8.23
C VAL A 44 -0.40 10.68 -6.78
N TYR A 45 -0.43 11.97 -6.46
CA TYR A 45 -0.83 12.48 -5.14
C TYR A 45 -2.34 12.73 -5.06
N SER A 46 -2.88 12.81 -3.85
CA SER A 46 -4.32 13.04 -3.62
C SER A 46 -4.87 14.31 -4.27
N ALA A 47 -4.05 15.36 -4.41
CA ALA A 47 -4.45 16.59 -5.08
C ALA A 47 -4.70 16.42 -6.59
N ASP A 48 -4.02 15.46 -7.22
CA ASP A 48 -3.98 15.30 -8.68
C ASP A 48 -4.68 14.02 -9.17
N VAL A 49 -5.14 13.17 -8.26
CA VAL A 49 -5.70 11.86 -8.61
C VAL A 49 -7.08 11.99 -9.25
N THR A 50 -7.22 11.43 -10.45
CA THR A 50 -8.49 11.25 -11.16
C THR A 50 -8.83 9.76 -11.27
N ASN A 51 -10.05 9.43 -11.68
CA ASN A 51 -10.49 8.04 -11.84
C ASN A 51 -9.63 7.26 -12.85
N GLU A 52 -9.05 7.95 -13.81
CA GLU A 52 -8.24 7.43 -14.91
C GLU A 52 -6.75 7.35 -14.54
N SER A 53 -6.34 7.96 -13.43
CA SER A 53 -4.95 7.92 -12.97
C SER A 53 -4.46 6.49 -12.78
N LEU A 54 -3.25 6.23 -13.29
CA LEU A 54 -2.58 4.94 -13.11
C LEU A 54 -1.91 4.93 -11.74
N ILE A 55 -2.27 3.94 -10.93
CA ILE A 55 -1.75 3.74 -9.59
C ILE A 55 -0.79 2.56 -9.61
N GLY A 56 0.47 2.81 -9.26
CA GLY A 56 1.51 1.79 -9.20
C GLY A 56 1.26 0.77 -8.09
N TYR A 57 1.64 -0.49 -8.32
CA TYR A 57 1.49 -1.55 -7.30
C TYR A 57 2.26 -1.22 -6.01
N HIS A 58 3.49 -0.71 -6.11
CA HIS A 58 4.26 -0.31 -4.93
C HIS A 58 3.64 0.87 -4.21
N GLN A 59 2.98 1.77 -4.94
CA GLN A 59 2.22 2.87 -4.37
C GLN A 59 1.03 2.37 -3.53
N VAL A 60 0.32 1.33 -4.00
CA VAL A 60 -0.73 0.66 -3.22
C VAL A 60 -0.17 0.02 -1.95
N VAL A 61 0.95 -0.71 -2.05
CA VAL A 61 1.62 -1.33 -0.90
C VAL A 61 1.99 -0.27 0.14
N TYR A 62 2.57 0.83 -0.30
CA TYR A 62 2.92 1.97 0.55
C TYR A 62 1.67 2.55 1.24
N ALA A 63 0.63 2.89 0.48
CA ALA A 63 -0.59 3.52 1.01
C ALA A 63 -1.28 2.64 2.05
N LEU A 64 -1.42 1.34 1.75
CA LEU A 64 -2.02 0.38 2.68
C LEU A 64 -1.16 0.23 3.95
N SER A 65 0.16 0.10 3.80
CA SER A 65 1.08 -0.09 4.93
C SER A 65 0.98 1.02 5.98
N ARG A 66 0.86 2.27 5.52
CA ARG A 66 0.72 3.47 6.37
C ARG A 66 -0.56 3.45 7.18
N LEU A 67 -1.64 2.97 6.58
CA LEU A 67 -2.95 2.99 7.19
C LEU A 67 -3.15 1.85 8.19
N ILE A 68 -2.83 0.62 7.79
CA ILE A 68 -3.04 -0.57 8.63
C ILE A 68 -1.86 -0.86 9.57
N CYS A 69 -0.82 -0.03 9.51
CA CYS A 69 0.40 -0.13 10.32
C CYS A 69 1.12 -1.49 10.18
N ILE A 70 1.13 -2.05 8.96
CA ILE A 70 1.92 -3.24 8.62
C ILE A 70 3.12 -2.81 7.78
N TYR A 71 4.30 -2.84 8.40
CA TYR A 71 5.53 -2.32 7.79
C TYR A 71 6.45 -3.46 7.34
N SER A 72 5.93 -4.31 6.46
CA SER A 72 6.67 -5.40 5.81
C SER A 72 6.22 -5.53 4.35
N ASN A 73 7.13 -5.31 3.40
CA ASN A 73 6.83 -5.47 1.98
C ASN A 73 6.39 -6.90 1.68
N VAL A 74 7.11 -7.89 2.21
CA VAL A 74 6.77 -9.31 2.04
C VAL A 74 5.33 -9.58 2.49
N LYS A 75 4.96 -9.18 3.72
CA LYS A 75 3.62 -9.44 4.24
C LYS A 75 2.53 -8.72 3.45
N MET A 76 2.77 -7.47 3.06
CA MET A 76 1.81 -6.72 2.24
C MET A 76 1.60 -7.36 0.88
N LYS A 77 2.69 -7.80 0.23
CA LYS A 77 2.64 -8.50 -1.06
C LYS A 77 1.91 -9.82 -0.96
N GLU A 78 2.29 -10.70 -0.02
CA GLU A 78 1.61 -11.97 0.23
C GLU A 78 0.10 -11.80 0.47
N TRP A 79 -0.26 -10.72 1.14
CA TRP A 79 -1.65 -10.43 1.46
C TRP A 79 -2.45 -9.98 0.23
N LEU A 80 -1.88 -9.10 -0.59
CA LEU A 80 -2.46 -8.68 -1.86
C LEU A 80 -2.51 -9.84 -2.87
N ASP A 81 -1.47 -10.66 -2.93
CA ASP A 81 -1.37 -11.81 -3.84
C ASP A 81 -2.43 -12.89 -3.53
N LYS A 82 -2.88 -13.00 -2.28
CA LYS A 82 -4.00 -13.88 -1.90
C LYS A 82 -5.37 -13.34 -2.33
N ASP A 83 -5.47 -12.05 -2.65
CA ASP A 83 -6.70 -11.43 -3.12
C ASP A 83 -6.83 -11.55 -4.64
N LYS A 84 -7.55 -12.60 -5.08
CA LYS A 84 -7.85 -12.83 -6.50
C LYS A 84 -8.54 -11.64 -7.17
N THR A 85 -9.39 -10.91 -6.45
CA THR A 85 -10.09 -9.75 -7.00
C THR A 85 -9.11 -8.62 -7.24
N PHE A 86 -8.22 -8.33 -6.29
CA PHE A 86 -7.15 -7.35 -6.49
C PHE A 86 -6.27 -7.72 -7.68
N ASN A 87 -5.79 -8.97 -7.73
CA ASN A 87 -4.90 -9.43 -8.79
C ASN A 87 -5.52 -9.35 -10.17
N SER A 88 -6.84 -9.56 -10.30
CA SER A 88 -7.52 -9.42 -11.60
C SER A 88 -7.58 -7.98 -12.12
N LEU A 89 -7.35 -6.99 -11.27
CA LEU A 89 -7.34 -5.56 -11.64
C LEU A 89 -5.94 -5.09 -12.05
N LEU A 90 -4.90 -5.85 -11.72
CA LEU A 90 -3.53 -5.50 -12.05
C LEU A 90 -3.28 -5.67 -13.54
N GLN A 91 -2.81 -4.60 -14.14
CA GLN A 91 -2.30 -4.54 -15.50
C GLN A 91 -0.78 -4.43 -15.45
N LYS A 92 -0.15 -4.76 -16.58
CA LYS A 92 1.30 -4.69 -16.76
C LYS A 92 1.58 -3.91 -18.03
N ASP A 93 2.45 -2.91 -17.95
CA ASP A 93 2.87 -2.17 -19.15
C ASP A 93 4.00 -2.89 -19.89
N ASN A 94 4.46 -2.29 -20.99
CA ASN A 94 5.52 -2.85 -21.83
C ASN A 94 6.88 -2.96 -21.12
N LEU A 95 7.12 -2.18 -20.06
CA LEU A 95 8.34 -2.22 -19.24
C LEU A 95 8.20 -3.21 -18.06
N GLY A 96 7.01 -3.75 -17.88
CA GLY A 96 6.69 -4.74 -16.87
C GLY A 96 6.27 -4.18 -15.52
N ARG A 97 5.99 -2.89 -15.44
CA ARG A 97 5.48 -2.21 -14.25
C ARG A 97 4.02 -2.61 -14.03
N LYS A 98 3.69 -2.96 -12.79
CA LYS A 98 2.33 -3.36 -12.41
C LYS A 98 1.54 -2.16 -11.91
N TYR A 99 0.32 -1.99 -12.41
CA TYR A 99 -0.53 -0.87 -12.06
C TYR A 99 -2.02 -1.22 -12.16
N LEU A 100 -2.88 -0.35 -11.67
CA LEU A 100 -4.32 -0.38 -11.89
C LEU A 100 -4.86 1.05 -11.96
N THR A 101 -6.08 1.23 -12.46
CA THR A 101 -6.71 2.56 -12.44
C THR A 101 -7.14 2.92 -11.02
N TYR A 102 -7.14 4.21 -10.68
CA TYR A 102 -7.65 4.67 -9.39
C TYR A 102 -9.13 4.30 -9.19
N LYS A 103 -9.93 4.33 -10.26
CA LYS A 103 -11.33 3.88 -10.22
C LYS A 103 -11.45 2.42 -9.78
N ASP A 104 -10.65 1.53 -10.35
CA ASP A 104 -10.65 0.11 -10.00
C ASP A 104 -10.14 -0.11 -8.58
N TYR A 105 -9.08 0.60 -8.20
CA TYR A 105 -8.54 0.60 -6.85
C TYR A 105 -9.61 1.01 -5.83
N LYS A 106 -10.26 2.15 -6.05
CA LYS A 106 -11.28 2.71 -5.16
C LYS A 106 -12.47 1.75 -5.03
N ASN A 107 -12.93 1.20 -6.15
CA ASN A 107 -14.00 0.20 -6.14
C ASN A 107 -13.61 -1.07 -5.37
N TRP A 108 -12.38 -1.54 -5.55
CA TRP A 108 -11.84 -2.68 -4.82
C TRP A 108 -11.81 -2.39 -3.31
N VAL A 109 -11.23 -1.28 -2.88
CA VAL A 109 -11.18 -0.87 -1.46
C VAL A 109 -12.57 -0.86 -0.81
N ILE A 110 -13.57 -0.29 -1.49
CA ILE A 110 -14.93 -0.16 -0.98
C ILE A 110 -15.61 -1.53 -0.88
N LYS A 111 -15.45 -2.39 -1.89
CA LYS A 111 -16.12 -3.69 -1.98
C LYS A 111 -15.42 -4.80 -1.20
N ASN A 112 -14.13 -4.63 -0.89
CA ASN A 112 -13.34 -5.67 -0.25
C ASN A 112 -13.70 -5.83 1.23
N LYS A 113 -14.37 -6.95 1.52
CA LYS A 113 -14.71 -7.40 2.88
C LYS A 113 -13.72 -8.43 3.44
N ARG A 114 -12.84 -9.01 2.61
CA ARG A 114 -11.86 -10.02 3.02
C ARG A 114 -10.71 -9.39 3.78
N ILE A 115 -10.35 -8.18 3.38
CA ILE A 115 -9.45 -7.36 4.15
C ILE A 115 -10.23 -6.78 5.34
N LYS A 116 -9.70 -7.00 6.57
CA LYS A 116 -10.18 -6.36 7.80
C LYS A 116 -9.80 -4.86 7.84
N LEU A 117 -10.28 -4.08 6.86
CA LEU A 117 -10.29 -2.63 6.94
C LEU A 117 -11.44 -2.21 7.86
N THR A 118 -11.18 -1.29 8.78
CA THR A 118 -12.26 -0.56 9.45
C THR A 118 -12.98 0.33 8.43
N ASP A 119 -14.20 0.78 8.71
CA ASP A 119 -14.89 1.71 7.82
C ASP A 119 -14.15 3.04 7.69
N ARG A 120 -13.43 3.46 8.74
CA ARG A 120 -12.49 4.59 8.68
C ARG A 120 -11.37 4.34 7.68
N HIS A 121 -10.72 3.18 7.74
CA HIS A 121 -9.67 2.82 6.78
C HIS A 121 -10.19 2.83 5.33
N ARG A 122 -11.40 2.31 5.09
CA ARG A 122 -12.02 2.33 3.75
C ARG A 122 -12.28 3.74 3.26
N ARG A 123 -12.80 4.62 4.13
CA ARG A 123 -13.03 6.04 3.79
C ARG A 123 -11.71 6.73 3.43
N GLU A 124 -10.67 6.57 4.25
CA GLU A 124 -9.36 7.18 4.00
C GLU A 124 -8.72 6.66 2.69
N LEU A 125 -8.75 5.34 2.42
CA LEU A 125 -8.28 4.78 1.16
C LEU A 125 -9.10 5.27 -0.05
N SER A 126 -10.41 5.45 0.11
CA SER A 126 -11.28 5.94 -0.96
C SER A 126 -11.06 7.42 -1.31
N LEU A 127 -10.36 8.16 -0.45
CA LEU A 127 -9.92 9.54 -0.70
C LEU A 127 -8.49 9.62 -1.25
N TRP A 128 -7.84 8.48 -1.43
CA TRP A 128 -6.43 8.34 -1.79
C TRP A 128 -5.46 8.89 -0.73
N ILE A 129 -4.56 8.02 -0.23
CA ILE A 129 -3.84 8.26 1.04
C ILE A 129 -2.53 9.03 0.87
N LEU A 130 -2.04 9.25 -0.35
CA LEU A 130 -0.90 10.14 -0.54
C LEU A 130 -1.34 11.59 -0.36
N GLY A 131 -1.49 12.01 0.90
CA GLY A 131 -1.54 13.42 1.27
C GLY A 131 -0.27 14.11 0.81
N LEU A 132 -0.40 15.37 0.39
CA LEU A 132 0.71 16.31 0.29
C LEU A 132 1.25 16.60 1.70
#